data_AF-A0A959NGQ3-F1
#
_entry.id   AF-A0A959NGQ3-F1
#
_cell.length_a   1.000
_cell.length_b   1.000
_cell.length_c   1.000
_cell.angle_alpha   90.00
_cell.angle_beta   90.00
_cell.angle_gamma   90.00
#
_symmetry.space_group_name_H-M   'P 1'
#
loop_
_entity.id
_entity.type
_entity.pdbx_description
1 polymer ?
#
loop_
_entity_poly.entity_id
_entity_poly.type
_entity_poly.pdbx_seq_one_letter_code
_entity_poly.pdbx_strand_id
1 'polypeptide(L)'
;EEKIPISEEMKQAAYKFEIDPTACALSGGEDYELLFTLPQAEYDKITFNEQISVIGYMTSVEEGAHIQTKGGNTHKITAQGWNHLQ
;
A
#
# COMPACT_ATOMS: atom_id res chain seq x y z
N GLU A 1 -6.67 0.60 2.03
CA GLU A 1 -6.02 1.43 3.05
C GLU A 1 -5.64 0.60 4.28
N GLU A 2 -6.60 0.00 4.98
CA GLU A 2 -6.35 -0.68 6.27
C GLU A 2 -5.30 -1.80 6.22
N LYS A 3 -5.16 -2.49 5.08
CA LYS A 3 -4.23 -3.61 4.91
C LYS A 3 -2.80 -3.19 4.56
N ILE A 4 -2.52 -1.90 4.33
CA ILE A 4 -1.16 -1.44 4.02
C ILE A 4 -0.31 -1.56 5.30
N PRO A 5 0.80 -2.32 5.29
CA PRO A 5 1.66 -2.42 6.45
C PRO A 5 2.36 -1.07 6.69
N ILE A 6 2.22 -0.55 7.90
CA ILE A 6 2.88 0.68 8.34
C ILE A 6 3.43 0.42 9.74
N SER A 7 4.73 0.64 9.94
CA SER A 7 5.33 0.48 11.26
C SER A 7 4.78 1.52 12.24
N GLU A 8 4.71 1.17 13.51
CA GLU A 8 4.16 2.05 14.54
C GLU A 8 5.04 3.31 14.71
N GLU A 9 6.35 3.17 14.54
CA GLU A 9 7.30 4.29 14.57
C GLU A 9 7.05 5.28 13.43
N MET A 10 6.84 4.79 12.21
CA MET A 10 6.54 5.64 11.04
C MET A 10 5.21 6.35 11.23
N LYS A 11 4.19 5.63 11.72
CA LYS A 11 2.86 6.19 12.00
C LYS A 11 2.92 7.30 13.06
N GLN A 12 3.67 7.10 14.14
CA GLN A 12 3.87 8.11 15.18
C GLN A 12 4.61 9.34 14.64
N ALA A 13 5.62 9.13 13.79
CA ALA A 13 6.33 10.23 13.14
C ALA A 13 5.38 11.02 12.22
N ALA A 14 4.60 10.34 11.37
CA ALA A 14 3.63 10.98 10.48
C ALA A 14 2.62 11.84 11.27
N TYR A 15 2.05 11.32 12.36
CA TYR A 15 1.15 12.09 13.22
C TYR A 15 1.81 13.29 13.89
N LYS A 16 3.08 13.18 14.30
CA LYS A 16 3.83 14.32 14.86
C LYS A 16 3.98 15.47 13.87
N PHE A 17 4.06 15.17 12.57
CA PHE A 17 4.15 16.16 11.50
C PHE A 17 2.79 16.51 10.88
N GLU A 18 1.69 16.02 11.45
CA GLU A 18 0.33 16.20 10.91
C GLU A 18 0.17 15.68 9.46
N ILE A 19 0.95 14.65 9.11
CA ILE A 19 0.89 13.98 7.80
C ILE A 19 0.09 12.69 7.93
N ASP A 20 -0.71 12.39 6.91
CA ASP A 20 -1.42 11.13 6.82
C ASP A 20 -0.43 9.96 6.59
N PRO A 21 -0.40 8.92 7.47
CA PRO A 21 0.52 7.79 7.31
C PRO A 21 0.30 7.00 6.01
N THR A 22 -0.94 6.89 5.53
CA THR A 22 -1.25 6.22 4.26
C THR A 22 -0.61 6.99 3.11
N ALA A 23 -0.62 8.33 3.14
CA ALA A 23 0.05 9.14 2.13
C ALA A 23 1.57 8.87 2.08
N CYS A 24 2.22 8.77 3.24
CA CYS A 24 3.64 8.39 3.33
C CYS A 24 3.90 7.00 2.73
N ALA A 25 3.07 6.01 3.04
CA ALA A 25 3.23 4.64 2.53
C ALA A 25 2.97 4.52 1.02
N LEU A 26 2.12 5.37 0.44
CA LEU A 26 1.79 5.32 -0.99
C LEU A 26 2.70 6.17 -1.88
N SER A 27 3.23 7.27 -1.35
CA SER A 27 3.95 8.28 -2.13
C SER A 27 5.38 8.53 -1.67
N GLY A 28 5.79 7.87 -0.59
CA GLY A 28 7.18 7.82 -0.17
C GLY A 28 8.04 7.01 -1.15
N GLY A 29 9.06 6.36 -0.61
CA GLY A 29 10.01 5.58 -1.37
C GLY A 29 11.21 5.24 -0.51
N GLU A 30 12.23 4.65 -1.13
CA GLU A 30 13.45 4.21 -0.43
C GLU A 30 13.23 3.17 0.68
N ASP A 31 12.06 2.52 0.71
CA ASP A 31 11.78 1.38 1.61
C ASP A 31 12.49 0.10 1.15
N TYR A 32 12.84 0.01 -0.14
CA TYR A 32 13.48 -1.16 -0.79
C TYR A 32 12.70 -2.48 -0.58
N GLU A 33 11.38 -2.39 -0.46
CA GLU A 33 10.46 -3.52 -0.32
C GLU A 33 10.05 -4.13 -1.66
N LEU A 34 9.52 -5.36 -1.63
CA LEU A 34 8.99 -6.05 -2.80
C LEU A 34 7.48 -5.88 -2.93
N LEU A 35 7.02 -5.48 -4.11
CA LEU A 35 5.61 -5.52 -4.50
C LEU A 35 5.42 -6.58 -5.59
N PHE A 36 4.59 -7.58 -5.33
CA PHE A 36 4.34 -8.68 -6.25
C PHE A 36 2.91 -9.20 -6.17
N THR A 37 2.55 -10.06 -7.12
CA THR A 37 1.25 -10.73 -7.17
C THR A 37 1.44 -12.24 -7.16
N LEU A 38 0.48 -12.98 -6.60
CA LEU A 38 0.40 -14.43 -6.69
C LEU A 38 -1.03 -14.88 -7.08
N PRO A 39 -1.19 -16.06 -7.68
CA PRO A 39 -2.52 -16.65 -7.87
C PRO A 39 -3.23 -16.85 -6.52
N GLN A 40 -4.54 -16.62 -6.47
CA GLN A 40 -5.31 -16.80 -5.22
C GLN A 40 -5.21 -18.24 -4.67
N ALA A 41 -5.07 -19.25 -5.54
CA ALA A 41 -4.88 -20.64 -5.14
C ALA A 41 -3.59 -20.88 -4.32
N GLU A 42 -2.62 -19.96 -4.38
CA GLU A 42 -1.34 -20.05 -3.69
C GLU A 42 -1.31 -19.24 -2.37
N TYR A 43 -2.45 -18.65 -1.97
CA TYR A 43 -2.57 -17.79 -0.78
C TYR A 43 -2.05 -18.47 0.49
N ASP A 44 -2.40 -19.73 0.70
CA ASP A 44 -2.01 -20.49 1.89
C ASP A 44 -0.49 -20.64 2.07
N LYS A 45 0.29 -20.49 1.00
CA LYS A 45 1.77 -20.52 1.07
C LYS A 45 2.36 -19.31 1.80
N ILE A 46 1.64 -18.20 1.85
CA ILE A 46 2.13 -16.94 2.44
C ILE A 46 1.43 -16.56 3.75
N THR A 47 0.30 -17.19 4.09
CA THR A 47 -0.54 -16.84 5.25
C THR A 47 0.19 -16.82 6.59
N PHE A 48 1.23 -17.64 6.75
CA PHE A 48 2.01 -17.72 8.00
C PHE A 48 3.33 -16.95 7.96
N ASN A 49 3.63 -16.25 6.87
CA ASN A 49 4.84 -15.44 6.78
C ASN A 49 4.55 -14.01 7.23
N GLU A 50 4.98 -13.68 8.45
CA GLU A 50 4.79 -12.35 9.06
C GLU A 50 5.48 -11.22 8.30
N GLN A 51 6.41 -11.52 7.39
CA GLN A 51 7.09 -10.52 6.55
C GLN A 51 6.29 -10.16 5.29
N ILE A 52 5.21 -10.89 4.98
CA ILE A 52 4.41 -10.68 3.77
C ILE A 52 3.03 -10.15 4.17
N SER A 53 2.67 -8.98 3.65
CA SER A 53 1.34 -8.39 3.84
C SER A 53 0.53 -8.44 2.56
N VAL A 54 -0.69 -8.97 2.63
CA VAL A 54 -1.62 -8.98 1.50
C VAL A 54 -2.41 -7.67 1.47
N ILE A 55 -2.00 -6.75 0.60
CA ILE A 55 -2.51 -5.37 0.57
C ILE A 55 -3.65 -5.14 -0.42
N GLY A 56 -4.00 -6.12 -1.25
CA GLY A 56 -5.03 -5.98 -2.29
C GLY A 56 -5.20 -7.23 -3.14
N TYR A 57 -5.85 -7.06 -4.29
CA TYR A 57 -6.07 -8.11 -5.29
C TYR A 57 -6.04 -7.49 -6.69
N MET A 58 -5.66 -8.31 -7.68
CA MET A 58 -5.75 -7.92 -9.09
C MET A 58 -7.19 -8.00 -9.57
N THR A 59 -7.57 -7.07 -10.43
CA THR A 59 -8.88 -7.02 -11.09
C THR A 59 -8.70 -6.82 -12.61
N SER A 60 -9.80 -6.62 -13.32
CA SER A 60 -9.81 -6.29 -14.74
C SER A 60 -8.99 -5.02 -15.04
N VAL A 61 -8.39 -4.93 -16.22
CA VAL A 61 -7.47 -3.83 -16.55
C VAL A 61 -8.22 -2.50 -16.65
N GLU A 62 -9.46 -2.55 -17.13
CA GLU A 62 -10.37 -1.41 -17.28
C GLU A 62 -10.75 -0.73 -15.96
N GLU A 63 -10.71 -1.48 -14.85
CA GLU A 63 -10.94 -0.91 -13.51
C GLU A 63 -9.73 -0.11 -13.02
N GLY A 64 -8.50 -0.41 -13.46
CA GLY A 64 -7.29 0.31 -13.03
C GLY A 64 -6.99 0.22 -11.52
N ALA A 65 -6.08 1.07 -11.03
CA ALA A 65 -5.59 1.01 -9.65
C ALA A 65 -6.38 1.92 -8.69
N HIS A 66 -6.92 1.33 -7.63
CA HIS A 66 -7.78 2.00 -6.66
C HIS A 66 -7.38 1.67 -5.22
N ILE A 67 -7.60 2.62 -4.32
CA ILE A 67 -7.53 2.42 -2.88
C ILE A 67 -8.94 2.46 -2.27
N GLN A 68 -9.25 1.44 -1.47
CA GLN A 68 -10.43 1.42 -0.62
C GLN A 68 -10.06 1.97 0.76
N THR A 69 -10.74 3.02 1.20
CA THR A 69 -10.50 3.69 2.48
C THR A 69 -11.27 3.03 3.62
N LYS A 70 -10.88 3.30 4.87
CA LYS A 70 -11.61 2.81 6.05
C LYS A 70 -13.08 3.28 6.09
N GLY A 71 -13.38 4.41 5.45
CA GLY A 71 -14.74 4.93 5.32
C GLY A 71 -15.60 4.25 4.25
N GLY A 72 -15.08 3.21 3.58
CA GLY A 72 -15.78 2.50 2.50
C GLY A 72 -15.75 3.20 1.14
N ASN A 73 -15.07 4.36 1.04
CA ASN A 73 -14.92 5.05 -0.23
C ASN A 73 -13.79 4.45 -1.06
N THR A 74 -13.97 4.47 -2.38
CA THR A 74 -12.96 4.03 -3.35
C THR A 74 -12.43 5.24 -4.11
N HIS A 75 -11.11 5.39 -4.15
CA HIS A 75 -10.44 6.47 -4.86
C HIS A 75 -9.38 5.92 -5.82
N LYS A 76 -9.24 6.54 -6.98
CA LYS A 76 -8.17 6.20 -7.93
C LYS A 76 -6.82 6.58 -7.33
N ILE A 77 -5.85 5.68 -7.41
CA ILE A 77 -4.48 5.97 -6.99
C ILE A 77 -3.83 6.88 -8.04
N THR A 78 -3.23 7.97 -7.59
CA THR A 78 -2.44 8.87 -8.44
C THR A 78 -0.99 8.82 -7.97
N ALA A 79 -0.07 8.47 -8.85
CA ALA A 79 1.35 8.42 -8.52
C ALA A 79 1.89 9.83 -8.27
N GLN A 80 2.43 10.06 -7.08
CA GLN A 80 3.17 11.29 -6.72
C GLN A 80 4.65 11.03 -6.43
N GLY A 81 5.10 9.77 -6.54
CA GLY A 81 6.45 9.36 -6.19
C GLY A 81 7.57 10.06 -6.97
N TRP A 82 8.81 9.79 -6.59
CA TRP A 82 9.98 10.47 -7.12
C TRP A 82 10.11 10.38 -8.65
N ASN A 83 10.32 11.54 -9.29
CA ASN A 83 10.65 11.64 -10.70
C ASN A 83 11.84 12.59 -10.87
N HIS A 84 13.02 12.04 -11.18
CA HIS A 84 14.29 12.78 -11.30
C HIS A 84 14.33 13.84 -12.42
N LEU A 85 13.32 13.89 -13.28
CA LEU A 85 13.20 14.84 -14.40
C LEU A 85 12.07 15.85 -14.22
N GLN A 86 11.28 15.74 -13.16
CA GLN A 86 10.19 16.67 -12.85
C GLN A 86 10.64 17.84 -11.99
#